data_AF-V9MDF5-F1
#
_entry.id   AF-V9MDF5-F1
#
_cell.length_a   1.000
_cell.length_b   1.000
_cell.length_c   1.000
_cell.angle_alpha   90.00
_cell.angle_beta   90.00
_cell.angle_gamma   90.00
#
_symmetry.space_group_name_H-M   'P 1'
#
loop_
_entity.id
_entity.type
_entity.pdbx_description
1 polymer ?
#
loop_
_entity_poly.entity_id
_entity_poly.type
_entity_poly.pdbx_seq_one_letter_code
_entity_poly.pdbx_strand_id
1 'polypeptide(L)'
;VVMTGEASHRFIFSGRDNGIAAKLATSALAILGKNNIFDLYGSPHKLVRSAIMSFLNSECIQRYVSKMDSLVKEQVLQELNDKETVQVVLLMKKISFIATASLLFGLPEVKERDELFNDFTIAVKGMWSIPLNLPGSTFRKAVQARGRIFKL
;
A
#
# COMPACT_ATOMS: atom_id res chain seq x y z
N VAL A 1 23.59 -1.06 -12.38
CA VAL A 1 24.54 -0.33 -11.50
C VAL A 1 23.92 -0.26 -10.12
N VAL A 2 24.63 -0.66 -9.06
CA VAL A 2 24.20 -0.44 -7.67
C VAL A 2 24.97 0.76 -7.15
N MET A 3 24.27 1.77 -6.64
CA MET A 3 24.86 2.98 -6.07
C MET A 3 24.44 3.09 -4.62
N THR A 4 25.38 3.47 -3.74
CA THR A 4 25.15 3.64 -2.31
C THR A 4 25.78 4.94 -1.81
N GLY A 5 25.38 5.41 -0.63
CA GLY A 5 25.91 6.64 -0.02
C GLY A 5 25.16 7.92 -0.41
N GLU A 6 25.39 8.98 0.37
CA GLU A 6 24.65 10.26 0.25
C GLU A 6 24.77 10.89 -1.13
N ALA A 7 25.98 11.00 -1.67
CA ALA A 7 26.23 11.62 -2.98
C ALA A 7 25.45 10.92 -4.10
N SER A 8 25.39 9.59 -4.06
CA SER A 8 24.62 8.78 -5.00
C SER A 8 23.12 9.05 -4.91
N HIS A 9 22.57 9.07 -3.69
CA HIS A 9 21.14 9.37 -3.49
C HIS A 9 20.81 10.80 -3.92
N ARG A 10 21.66 11.78 -3.60
CA ARG A 10 21.49 13.17 -4.03
C ARG A 10 21.48 13.28 -5.55
N PHE A 11 22.40 12.58 -6.23
CA PHE A 11 22.42 12.53 -7.70
C PHE A 11 21.10 11.97 -8.27
N ILE A 12 20.60 10.86 -7.74
CA ILE A 12 19.36 10.21 -8.22
C ILE A 12 18.13 11.13 -8.00
N PHE A 13 18.00 11.76 -6.84
CA PHE A 13 16.78 12.48 -6.46
C PHE A 13 16.76 13.98 -6.82
N SER A 14 17.88 14.57 -7.28
CA SER A 14 17.95 16.02 -7.58
C SER A 14 17.46 16.43 -8.97
N GLY A 15 17.19 15.46 -9.87
CA GLY A 15 16.93 15.72 -11.29
C GLY A 15 15.62 16.45 -11.63
N ARG A 16 14.75 16.77 -10.65
CA ARG A 16 13.41 17.35 -10.86
C ARG A 16 12.64 16.56 -11.95
N ASP A 17 11.96 17.25 -12.86
CA ASP A 17 11.16 16.62 -13.93
C ASP A 17 12.00 15.92 -15.02
N ASN A 18 13.31 16.20 -15.09
CA ASN A 18 14.23 15.63 -16.08
C ASN A 18 15.19 14.60 -15.45
N GLY A 19 14.85 14.10 -14.25
CA GLY A 19 15.67 13.16 -13.49
C GLY A 19 15.52 11.71 -13.93
N ILE A 20 16.14 10.81 -13.17
CA ILE A 20 16.01 9.37 -13.35
C ILE A 20 14.59 8.95 -12.94
N ALA A 21 13.84 8.38 -13.87
CA ALA A 21 12.52 7.85 -13.59
C ALA A 21 12.59 6.56 -12.75
N ALA A 22 11.67 6.42 -11.80
CA ALA A 22 11.48 5.16 -11.09
C ALA A 22 11.06 4.07 -12.08
N LYS A 23 11.60 2.87 -11.92
CA LYS A 23 11.18 1.69 -12.69
C LYS A 23 11.04 0.51 -11.75
N LEU A 24 9.81 0.01 -11.63
CA LEU A 24 9.50 -1.13 -10.78
C LEU A 24 9.80 -2.47 -11.47
N ALA A 25 9.95 -3.51 -10.67
CA ALA A 25 10.03 -4.88 -11.16
C ALA A 25 8.75 -5.28 -11.91
N THR A 26 8.87 -6.17 -12.89
CA THR A 26 7.73 -6.63 -13.71
C THR A 26 6.59 -7.20 -12.88
N SER A 27 6.91 -7.95 -11.81
CA SER A 27 5.92 -8.48 -10.89
C SER A 27 5.15 -7.36 -10.18
N ALA A 28 5.84 -6.33 -9.71
CA ALA A 28 5.23 -5.17 -9.08
C ALA A 28 4.32 -4.38 -10.03
N LEU A 29 4.76 -4.14 -11.27
CA LEU A 29 3.96 -3.47 -12.30
C LEU A 29 2.67 -4.25 -12.62
N ALA A 30 2.75 -5.57 -12.71
CA ALA A 30 1.59 -6.40 -12.97
C ALA A 30 0.55 -6.35 -11.84
N ILE A 31 1.00 -6.21 -10.58
CA ILE A 31 0.10 -6.11 -9.42
C ILE A 31 -0.48 -4.70 -9.27
N LEU A 32 0.34 -3.65 -9.32
CA LEU A 32 -0.15 -2.27 -9.22
C LEU A 32 -1.02 -1.85 -10.40
N GLY A 33 -0.77 -2.44 -11.58
CA GLY A 33 -1.47 -2.10 -12.80
C GLY A 33 -0.90 -0.87 -13.51
N LYS A 34 -1.46 -0.61 -14.69
CA LYS A 34 -1.13 0.57 -15.49
C LYS A 34 -1.58 1.84 -14.76
N ASN A 35 -0.89 2.95 -14.98
CA ASN A 35 -1.19 4.26 -14.39
C ASN A 35 -1.01 4.32 -12.86
N ASN A 36 -0.22 3.41 -12.27
CA ASN A 36 0.18 3.54 -10.88
C ASN A 36 1.19 4.70 -10.74
N ILE A 37 1.20 5.37 -9.58
CA ILE A 37 2.04 6.56 -9.37
C ILE A 37 3.55 6.30 -9.53
N PHE A 38 4.02 5.06 -9.34
CA PHE A 38 5.42 4.71 -9.48
C PHE A 38 5.86 4.45 -10.93
N ASP A 39 4.91 4.34 -11.86
CA ASP A 39 5.14 4.13 -13.30
C ASP A 39 4.79 5.37 -14.14
N LEU A 40 4.01 6.30 -13.58
CA LEU A 40 3.70 7.58 -14.21
C LEU A 40 4.91 8.54 -14.16
N TYR A 41 5.01 9.39 -15.17
CA TYR A 41 6.03 10.46 -15.27
C TYR A 41 5.41 11.77 -15.77
N GLY A 42 6.11 12.88 -15.60
CA GLY A 42 5.68 14.21 -16.09
C GLY A 42 4.32 14.65 -15.54
N SER A 43 3.51 15.26 -16.41
CA SER A 43 2.21 15.84 -16.03
C SER A 43 1.21 14.83 -15.44
N PRO A 44 1.03 13.61 -16.01
CA PRO A 44 0.19 12.57 -15.37
C PRO A 44 0.61 12.23 -13.94
N HIS A 45 1.92 12.09 -13.68
CA HIS A 45 2.42 11.84 -12.33
C HIS A 45 2.09 13.00 -11.39
N LYS A 46 2.32 14.25 -11.83
CA LYS A 46 2.00 15.44 -11.03
C LYS A 46 0.52 15.50 -10.67
N LEU A 47 -0.37 15.20 -11.60
CA LEU A 47 -1.82 15.18 -11.37
C LEU A 47 -2.20 14.18 -10.26
N VAL A 48 -1.77 12.92 -10.41
CA VAL A 48 -2.08 11.87 -9.42
C VAL A 48 -1.43 12.19 -8.08
N ARG A 49 -0.18 12.66 -8.08
CA ARG A 49 0.52 13.06 -6.85
C ARG A 49 -0.20 14.19 -6.14
N SER A 50 -0.63 15.23 -6.85
CA SER A 50 -1.37 16.35 -6.25
C SER A 50 -2.69 15.91 -5.64
N ALA A 51 -3.42 14.99 -6.29
CA ALA A 51 -4.64 14.41 -5.72
C ALA A 51 -4.36 13.62 -4.44
N ILE A 52 -3.30 12.81 -4.38
CA ILE A 52 -2.91 12.11 -3.14
C ILE A 52 -2.55 13.13 -2.04
N MET A 53 -1.77 14.15 -2.38
CA MET A 53 -1.33 15.17 -1.41
C MET A 53 -2.50 16.01 -0.88
N SER A 54 -3.60 16.18 -1.62
CA SER A 54 -4.77 16.89 -1.10
C SER A 54 -5.45 16.14 0.04
N PHE A 55 -5.36 14.80 0.09
CA PHE A 55 -5.84 14.02 1.24
C PHE A 55 -4.84 14.02 2.39
N LEU A 56 -3.54 14.24 2.13
CA LEU A 56 -2.48 14.24 3.14
C LEU A 56 -2.03 15.64 3.57
N ASN A 57 -2.92 16.62 3.47
CA ASN A 57 -2.63 17.97 3.95
C ASN A 57 -2.73 18.04 5.49
N SER A 58 -2.21 19.13 6.09
CA SER A 58 -2.15 19.26 7.55
C SER A 58 -3.53 19.19 8.23
N GLU A 59 -4.56 19.81 7.64
CA GLU A 59 -5.92 19.81 8.17
C GLU A 59 -6.52 18.39 8.18
N CYS A 60 -6.37 17.65 7.07
CA CYS A 60 -6.82 16.27 6.96
C CYS A 60 -6.07 15.36 7.94
N ILE A 61 -4.74 15.49 8.04
CA ILE A 61 -3.92 14.70 8.97
C ILE A 61 -4.37 14.91 10.41
N GLN A 62 -4.63 16.16 10.84
CA GLN A 62 -5.12 16.44 12.19
C GLN A 62 -6.43 15.70 12.49
N ARG A 63 -7.35 15.66 11.53
CA ARG A 63 -8.62 14.90 11.65
C ARG A 63 -8.38 13.39 11.67
N TYR A 64 -7.42 12.89 10.88
CA TYR A 64 -7.11 11.47 10.83
C TYR A 64 -6.45 10.96 12.10
N VAL A 65 -5.54 11.72 12.70
CA VAL A 65 -4.78 11.30 13.90
C VAL A 65 -5.73 10.93 15.05
N SER A 66 -6.75 11.75 15.32
CA SER A 66 -7.73 11.45 16.36
C SER A 66 -8.50 10.15 16.08
N LYS A 67 -8.93 9.92 14.84
CA LYS A 67 -9.63 8.69 14.45
C LYS A 67 -8.71 7.47 14.46
N MET A 68 -7.46 7.62 14.03
CA MET A 68 -6.44 6.57 14.08
C MET A 68 -6.15 6.16 15.52
N ASP A 69 -6.02 7.11 16.45
CA ASP A 69 -5.79 6.82 17.88
C ASP A 69 -6.93 5.97 18.47
N SER A 70 -8.18 6.36 18.23
CA SER A 70 -9.35 5.57 18.69
C SER A 70 -9.37 4.17 18.07
N LEU A 71 -9.14 4.07 16.75
CA LEU A 71 -9.12 2.79 16.04
C LEU A 71 -8.01 1.87 16.54
N VAL A 72 -6.79 2.39 16.72
CA VAL A 72 -5.65 1.61 17.23
C VAL A 72 -5.96 1.09 18.62
N LYS A 73 -6.47 1.95 19.53
CA LYS A 73 -6.85 1.53 20.89
C LYS A 73 -7.89 0.43 20.88
N GLU A 74 -8.96 0.60 20.09
CA GLU A 74 -10.02 -0.40 19.97
C GLU A 74 -9.47 -1.75 19.47
N GLN A 75 -8.72 -1.75 18.37
CA GLN A 75 -8.19 -2.98 17.77
C GLN A 75 -7.17 -3.68 18.67
N VAL A 76 -6.32 -2.91 19.38
CA VAL A 76 -5.35 -3.47 20.33
C VAL A 76 -6.06 -4.07 21.54
N LEU A 77 -7.02 -3.36 22.13
CA LEU A 77 -7.79 -3.87 23.28
C LEU A 77 -8.57 -5.14 22.91
N GLN A 78 -9.21 -5.16 21.73
CA GLN A 78 -9.92 -6.35 21.23
C GLN A 78 -8.96 -7.53 21.03
N GLU A 79 -7.78 -7.30 20.45
CA GLU A 79 -6.81 -8.37 20.18
C GLU A 79 -6.15 -8.92 21.45
N LEU A 80 -5.93 -8.07 22.46
CA LEU A 80 -5.35 -8.48 23.74
C LEU A 80 -6.36 -9.13 24.68
N ASN A 81 -7.66 -8.94 24.44
CA ASN A 81 -8.69 -9.52 25.29
C ASN A 81 -8.60 -11.05 25.29
N ASP A 82 -8.42 -11.64 26.47
CA ASP A 82 -8.31 -13.08 26.71
C ASP A 82 -7.18 -13.79 25.94
N LYS A 83 -6.15 -13.07 25.47
CA LYS A 83 -4.98 -13.66 24.81
C LYS A 83 -3.70 -13.47 25.64
N GLU A 84 -3.02 -14.58 25.92
CA GLU A 84 -1.71 -14.58 26.58
C GLU A 84 -0.58 -14.15 25.62
N THR A 85 -0.75 -14.41 24.32
CA THR A 85 0.24 -14.05 23.28
C THR A 85 -0.42 -13.46 22.04
N VAL A 86 0.28 -12.51 21.41
CA VAL A 86 -0.21 -11.81 20.21
C VAL A 86 0.88 -11.69 19.15
N GLN A 87 0.52 -11.93 17.89
CA GLN A 87 1.40 -11.69 16.74
C GLN A 87 1.39 -10.21 16.34
N VAL A 88 2.19 -9.40 17.03
CA VAL A 88 2.19 -7.93 16.88
C VAL A 88 2.37 -7.48 15.42
N VAL A 89 3.23 -8.15 14.64
CA VAL A 89 3.45 -7.79 13.22
C VAL A 89 2.17 -7.97 12.39
N LEU A 90 1.41 -9.04 12.62
CA LEU A 90 0.16 -9.29 11.92
C LEU A 90 -0.91 -8.28 12.35
N LEU A 91 -1.02 -8.03 13.65
CA LEU A 91 -1.94 -7.03 14.21
C LEU A 91 -1.67 -5.64 13.62
N MET A 92 -0.42 -5.18 13.62
CA MET A 92 -0.06 -3.86 13.10
C MET A 92 -0.31 -3.73 11.59
N LYS A 93 -0.11 -4.81 10.81
CA LYS A 93 -0.51 -4.82 9.39
C LYS A 93 -2.02 -4.68 9.22
N LYS A 94 -2.82 -5.40 10.02
CA LYS A 94 -4.28 -5.31 9.99
C LYS A 94 -4.75 -3.91 10.39
N ILE A 95 -4.25 -3.36 11.49
CA ILE A 95 -4.58 -2.00 11.95
C ILE A 95 -4.24 -0.95 10.89
N SER A 96 -3.05 -1.02 10.30
CA SER A 96 -2.61 -0.07 9.26
C SER A 96 -3.52 -0.12 8.03
N PHE A 97 -3.93 -1.33 7.64
CA PHE A 97 -4.87 -1.53 6.54
C PHE A 97 -6.25 -0.96 6.88
N ILE A 98 -6.83 -1.29 8.04
CA ILE A 98 -8.16 -0.81 8.44
C ILE A 98 -8.17 0.73 8.55
N ALA A 99 -7.12 1.33 9.13
CA ALA A 99 -6.98 2.78 9.20
C ALA A 99 -6.98 3.40 7.80
N THR A 100 -6.21 2.83 6.86
CA THR A 100 -6.17 3.30 5.47
C THR A 100 -7.52 3.13 4.76
N ALA A 101 -8.10 1.93 4.82
CA ALA A 101 -9.38 1.58 4.23
C ALA A 101 -10.52 2.50 4.71
N SER A 102 -10.55 2.78 6.02
CA SER A 102 -11.63 3.55 6.63
C SER A 102 -11.43 5.06 6.45
N LEU A 103 -10.20 5.57 6.56
CA LEU A 103 -9.93 7.01 6.58
C LEU A 103 -9.67 7.62 5.21
N LEU A 104 -9.05 6.86 4.29
CA LEU A 104 -8.74 7.34 2.94
C LEU A 104 -9.79 6.91 1.91
N PHE A 105 -10.38 5.72 2.08
CA PHE A 105 -11.34 5.17 1.12
C PHE A 105 -12.79 5.12 1.64
N GLY A 106 -13.01 5.42 2.92
CA GLY A 106 -14.36 5.49 3.49
C GLY A 106 -15.12 4.16 3.54
N LEU A 107 -14.42 3.02 3.53
CA LEU A 107 -15.03 1.68 3.47
C LEU A 107 -15.73 1.33 4.81
N PRO A 108 -17.08 1.14 4.83
CA PRO A 108 -17.84 1.06 6.08
C PRO A 108 -17.97 -0.36 6.65
N GLU A 109 -17.98 -1.42 5.84
CA GLU A 109 -18.31 -2.77 6.31
C GLU A 109 -17.09 -3.55 6.84
N VAL A 110 -17.25 -4.24 7.98
CA VAL A 110 -16.18 -5.06 8.59
C VAL A 110 -15.82 -6.25 7.70
N LYS A 111 -16.82 -6.94 7.14
CA LYS A 111 -16.62 -8.14 6.33
C LYS A 111 -15.89 -7.83 5.02
N GLU A 112 -16.35 -6.82 4.29
CA GLU A 112 -15.70 -6.37 3.06
C GLU A 112 -14.25 -5.94 3.32
N ARG A 113 -13.98 -5.26 4.44
CA ARG A 113 -12.61 -4.88 4.83
C ARG A 113 -11.72 -6.08 5.12
N ASP A 114 -12.21 -7.12 5.79
CA ASP A 114 -11.41 -8.33 6.06
C ASP A 114 -11.12 -9.13 4.79
N GLU A 115 -12.09 -9.25 3.87
CA GLU A 115 -11.89 -9.89 2.56
C GLU A 115 -10.87 -9.09 1.72
N LEU A 116 -11.02 -7.76 1.68
CA LEU A 116 -10.09 -6.87 0.99
C LEU A 116 -8.69 -6.93 1.61
N PHE A 117 -8.56 -7.02 2.93
CA PHE A 117 -7.26 -7.16 3.61
C PHE A 117 -6.54 -8.45 3.21
N ASN A 118 -7.28 -9.56 3.14
CA ASN A 118 -6.73 -10.85 2.72
C ASN A 118 -6.21 -10.78 1.29
N ASP A 119 -7.02 -10.25 0.36
CA ASP A 119 -6.61 -10.11 -1.03
C ASP A 119 -5.46 -9.10 -1.20
N PHE A 120 -5.48 -7.99 -0.47
CA PHE A 120 -4.39 -7.01 -0.45
C PHE A 120 -3.08 -7.66 0.01
N THR A 121 -3.12 -8.46 1.07
CA THR A 121 -1.96 -9.18 1.59
C THR A 121 -1.39 -10.15 0.56
N ILE A 122 -2.25 -10.89 -0.16
CA ILE A 122 -1.83 -11.79 -1.24
C ILE A 122 -1.21 -11.00 -2.40
N ALA A 123 -1.83 -9.89 -2.80
CA ALA A 123 -1.37 -9.04 -3.89
C ALA A 123 0.03 -8.45 -3.58
N VAL A 124 0.21 -7.84 -2.41
CA VAL A 124 1.49 -7.24 -1.99
C VAL A 124 2.59 -8.30 -1.90
N LYS A 125 2.28 -9.53 -1.46
CA LYS A 125 3.27 -10.62 -1.46
C LYS A 125 3.76 -10.97 -2.87
N GLY A 126 2.89 -10.86 -3.89
CA GLY A 126 3.26 -11.12 -5.28
C GLY A 126 4.08 -10.02 -5.93
N MET A 127 4.04 -8.79 -5.41
CA MET A 127 4.81 -7.64 -5.91
C MET A 127 6.32 -7.92 -5.99
N TRP A 128 6.83 -8.72 -5.03
CA TRP A 128 8.25 -9.05 -4.92
C TRP A 128 8.57 -10.49 -5.33
N SER A 129 7.63 -11.16 -6.01
CA SER A 129 7.81 -12.55 -6.46
C SER A 129 8.39 -12.64 -7.87
N ILE A 130 8.87 -13.83 -8.25
CA ILE A 130 9.24 -14.12 -9.63
C ILE A 130 7.96 -14.07 -10.50
N PRO A 131 7.92 -13.31 -11.61
CA PRO A 131 6.72 -13.09 -12.41
C PRO A 131 6.34 -14.30 -13.29
N LEU A 132 6.19 -15.49 -12.67
CA LEU A 132 5.79 -16.74 -13.33
C LEU A 132 4.32 -17.04 -13.03
N ASN A 133 3.47 -16.97 -14.07
CA ASN A 133 2.03 -17.21 -13.94
C ASN A 133 1.67 -18.70 -14.04
N LEU A 134 2.27 -19.51 -13.17
CA LEU A 134 2.02 -20.95 -13.09
C LEU A 134 0.99 -21.28 -12.01
N PRO A 135 0.22 -22.38 -12.15
CA PRO A 135 -0.67 -22.86 -11.09
C PRO A 135 0.05 -22.97 -9.74
N GLY A 136 -0.57 -22.46 -8.68
CA GLY A 136 -0.01 -22.49 -7.32
C GLY A 136 1.06 -21.43 -7.01
N SER A 137 1.62 -20.73 -8.01
CA SER A 137 2.67 -19.73 -7.79
C SER A 137 2.17 -18.51 -6.99
N THR A 138 3.07 -17.89 -6.23
CA THR A 138 2.78 -16.64 -5.51
C THR A 138 2.31 -15.55 -6.46
N PHE A 139 2.96 -15.42 -7.62
CA PHE A 139 2.61 -14.41 -8.61
C PHE A 139 1.19 -14.61 -9.18
N ARG A 140 0.81 -15.85 -9.53
CA ARG A 140 -0.53 -16.14 -10.03
C ARG A 140 -1.61 -15.83 -8.99
N LYS A 141 -1.39 -16.22 -7.73
CA LYS A 141 -2.30 -15.92 -6.62
C LYS A 141 -2.46 -14.40 -6.44
N ALA A 142 -1.39 -13.64 -6.55
CA ALA A 142 -1.41 -12.18 -6.46
C ALA A 142 -2.14 -11.51 -7.62
N VAL A 143 -1.95 -11.97 -8.86
CA VAL A 143 -2.70 -11.47 -10.03
C VAL A 143 -4.20 -11.74 -9.87
N GLN A 144 -4.58 -12.91 -9.34
CA GLN A 144 -5.98 -13.23 -9.04
C GLN A 144 -6.55 -12.35 -7.92
N ALA A 145 -5.78 -12.14 -6.84
CA ALA A 145 -6.18 -11.27 -5.74
C ALA A 145 -6.37 -9.82 -6.20
N ARG A 146 -5.46 -9.28 -7.01
CA ARG A 146 -5.63 -7.99 -7.69
C ARG A 146 -6.95 -7.94 -8.47
N GLY A 147 -7.27 -9.00 -9.20
CA GLY A 147 -8.52 -9.08 -9.96
C GLY A 147 -9.78 -9.07 -9.10
N ARG A 148 -9.72 -9.54 -7.85
CA ARG A 148 -10.81 -9.44 -6.87
C ARG A 148 -10.88 -8.06 -6.24
N ILE A 149 -9.75 -7.48 -5.85
CA ILE A 149 -9.65 -6.11 -5.32
C ILE A 149 -10.30 -5.10 -6.27
N PHE A 150 -10.08 -5.25 -7.58
CA PHE A 150 -10.62 -4.31 -8.57
C PHE A 150 -12.15 -4.44 -8.80
N LYS A 151 -12.77 -5.50 -8.30
CA LYS A 151 -14.22 -5.74 -8.46
C LYS A 151 -15.05 -5.28 -7.26
N LEU A 152 -14.39 -5.01 -6.13
CA LEU A 152 -14.98 -4.37 -4.96
C LEU A 152 -15.09 -2.87 -5.23
#